data_AF-A0A6N4H2D9-F1
#
_entry.id   AF-A0A6N4H2D9-F1
#
_cell.length_a   1.000
_cell.length_b   1.000
_cell.length_c   1.000
_cell.angle_alpha   90.00
_cell.angle_beta   90.00
_cell.angle_gamma   90.00
#
_symmetry.space_group_name_H-M   'P 1'
#
loop_
_entity.id
_entity.type
_entity.pdbx_description
1 polymer ?
#
loop_
_entity_poly.entity_id
_entity_poly.type
_entity_poly.pdbx_seq_one_letter_code
_entity_poly.pdbx_strand_id
1 'polypeptide(L)'
;MTRYIKNIKNKAIKYESLDANGDNIDRYQIVLKRVVIWSIAVVLLSSGLTGVSDRFINFTGCILSIFIGLFITALLFAFDKIGIKQEKENQKISPKAINILKDTQEYNFAKQFIYILGYNVILCTFVLILILFCVCFDSLMSFNLLDYEFTYISITSTWIFVQGIIVICIRFFIFYYLIHIFYYTLYAISSLINMMTIKRNRQND
;
A
#
# COMPACT_ATOMS: atom_id res chain seq x y z
N MET A 1 8.94 18.25 -1.19
CA MET A 1 8.78 16.82 -0.80
C MET A 1 7.32 16.37 -0.82
N THR A 2 6.42 17.02 -0.08
CA THR A 2 4.97 16.70 -0.01
C THR A 2 4.26 16.68 -1.37
N ARG A 3 4.60 17.60 -2.28
CA ARG A 3 4.05 17.64 -3.66
C ARG A 3 4.34 16.36 -4.46
N TYR A 4 5.55 15.80 -4.34
CA TYR A 4 5.95 14.59 -5.07
C TYR A 4 5.26 13.34 -4.51
N ILE A 5 5.17 13.21 -3.19
CA ILE A 5 4.43 12.14 -2.51
C ILE A 5 2.95 12.18 -2.93
N LYS A 6 2.33 13.37 -2.92
CA LYS A 6 0.93 13.53 -3.34
C LYS A 6 0.73 13.15 -4.81
N ASN A 7 1.68 13.49 -5.68
CA ASN A 7 1.61 13.13 -7.10
C ASN A 7 1.68 11.61 -7.30
N ILE A 8 2.61 10.93 -6.62
CA ILE A 8 2.73 9.46 -6.68
C ILE A 8 1.45 8.80 -6.17
N LYS A 9 0.91 9.24 -5.02
CA LYS A 9 -0.35 8.75 -4.48
C LYS A 9 -1.51 8.94 -5.46
N ASN A 10 -1.65 10.13 -6.03
CA ASN A 10 -2.72 10.42 -6.99
C ASN A 10 -2.61 9.57 -8.25
N LYS A 11 -1.38 9.36 -8.76
CA LYS A 11 -1.14 8.48 -9.89
C LYS A 11 -1.45 7.03 -9.54
N ALA A 12 -1.04 6.53 -8.38
CA ALA A 12 -1.35 5.18 -7.94
C ALA A 12 -2.86 4.94 -7.86
N ILE A 13 -3.62 5.87 -7.26
CA ILE A 13 -5.09 5.80 -7.19
C ILE A 13 -5.71 5.85 -8.59
N LYS A 14 -5.20 6.71 -9.48
CA LYS A 14 -5.67 6.79 -10.87
C LYS A 14 -5.44 5.46 -11.60
N TYR A 15 -4.23 4.91 -11.55
CA TYR A 15 -3.92 3.66 -12.24
C TYR A 15 -4.58 2.43 -11.60
N GLU A 16 -4.88 2.49 -10.31
CA GLU A 16 -5.70 1.50 -9.62
C GLU A 16 -7.17 1.54 -10.06
N SER A 17 -7.70 2.71 -10.42
CA SER A 17 -9.11 2.86 -10.84
C SER A 17 -9.30 2.68 -12.35
N LEU A 18 -8.25 2.34 -13.08
CA LEU A 18 -8.30 2.06 -14.51
C LEU A 18 -8.09 0.57 -14.76
N ASP A 19 -8.89 0.00 -15.66
CA ASP A 19 -8.69 -1.34 -16.20
C ASP A 19 -7.54 -1.33 -17.24
N ALA A 20 -7.10 -2.51 -17.67
CA ALA A 20 -6.09 -2.74 -18.69
C ALA A 20 -6.34 -1.95 -19.99
N ASN A 21 -7.61 -1.78 -20.33
CA ASN A 21 -8.08 -1.07 -21.51
C ASN A 21 -8.12 0.46 -21.33
N GLY A 22 -7.88 0.96 -20.12
CA GLY A 22 -7.96 2.38 -19.79
C GLY A 22 -9.36 2.86 -19.38
N ASP A 23 -10.31 1.95 -19.22
CA ASP A 23 -11.66 2.25 -18.74
C ASP A 23 -11.70 2.32 -17.20
N ASN A 24 -12.62 3.10 -16.65
CA ASN A 24 -12.74 3.21 -15.20
C ASN A 24 -13.39 1.96 -14.60
N ILE A 25 -12.82 1.47 -13.50
CA ILE A 25 -13.41 0.40 -12.70
C ILE A 25 -14.67 0.93 -12.01
N ASP A 26 -15.67 0.05 -11.87
CA ASP A 26 -16.93 0.37 -11.19
C ASP A 26 -16.71 0.94 -9.79
N ARG A 27 -17.41 2.05 -9.49
CA ARG A 27 -17.37 2.70 -8.18
C ARG A 27 -17.71 1.75 -7.04
N TYR A 28 -18.60 0.79 -7.28
CA TYR A 28 -18.97 -0.23 -6.30
C TYR A 28 -17.76 -1.03 -5.81
N GLN A 29 -16.86 -1.46 -6.71
CA GLN A 29 -15.67 -2.24 -6.34
C GLN A 29 -14.71 -1.42 -5.48
N ILE A 30 -14.57 -0.13 -5.77
CA ILE A 30 -13.73 0.80 -5.01
C ILE A 30 -14.26 0.97 -3.58
N VAL A 31 -15.58 1.12 -3.42
CA VAL A 31 -16.22 1.24 -2.09
C VAL A 31 -16.14 -0.08 -1.33
N LEU A 32 -16.45 -1.19 -1.97
CA LEU A 32 -16.41 -2.52 -1.36
C LEU A 32 -15.02 -2.82 -0.79
N LYS A 33 -13.96 -2.58 -1.59
CA LYS A 33 -12.57 -2.70 -1.12
C LYS A 33 -12.32 -1.89 0.14
N ARG A 34 -12.72 -0.61 0.15
CA ARG A 34 -12.48 0.29 1.29
C ARG A 34 -13.16 -0.23 2.55
N VAL A 35 -14.41 -0.69 2.42
CA VAL A 35 -15.17 -1.27 3.52
C VAL A 35 -14.49 -2.53 4.03
N VAL A 36 -14.07 -3.45 3.15
CA VAL A 36 -13.38 -4.68 3.55
C VAL A 36 -12.08 -4.39 4.31
N ILE A 37 -11.23 -3.50 3.80
CA ILE A 37 -9.97 -3.14 4.47
C ILE A 37 -10.25 -2.51 5.84
N TRP A 38 -11.24 -1.61 5.91
CA TRP A 38 -11.60 -0.95 7.17
C TRP A 38 -12.15 -1.94 8.20
N SER A 39 -13.03 -2.85 7.78
CA SER A 39 -13.58 -3.89 8.66
C SER A 39 -12.49 -4.81 9.21
N ILE A 40 -11.55 -5.25 8.38
CA ILE A 40 -10.42 -6.08 8.84
C ILE A 40 -9.55 -5.30 9.84
N ALA A 41 -9.30 -4.00 9.59
CA ALA A 41 -8.52 -3.17 10.50
C ALA A 41 -9.19 -3.03 11.88
N VAL A 42 -10.52 -2.88 11.92
CA VAL A 42 -11.30 -2.83 13.17
C VAL A 42 -11.24 -4.16 13.92
N VAL A 43 -11.33 -5.28 13.22
CA VAL A 43 -11.20 -6.62 13.82
C VAL A 43 -9.78 -6.85 14.38
N LEU A 44 -8.73 -6.38 13.71
CA LEU A 44 -7.38 -6.48 14.25
C LEU A 44 -7.17 -5.54 15.45
N LEU A 45 -7.82 -4.38 15.45
CA LEU A 45 -7.75 -3.44 16.56
C LEU A 45 -8.29 -4.06 17.85
N SER A 46 -9.32 -4.91 17.81
CA SER A 46 -9.83 -5.56 19.03
C SER A 46 -8.75 -6.43 19.71
N SER A 47 -7.92 -7.11 18.93
CA SER A 47 -6.77 -7.87 19.43
C SER A 47 -5.63 -6.98 19.91
N GLY A 48 -5.58 -5.73 19.43
CA GLY A 48 -4.59 -4.72 19.82
C GLY A 48 -5.03 -3.81 20.96
N LEU A 49 -6.20 -4.02 21.58
CA LEU A 49 -6.67 -3.21 22.72
C LEU A 49 -5.82 -3.40 23.98
N THR A 50 -5.30 -4.61 24.17
CA THR A 50 -4.46 -5.02 25.32
C THR A 50 -3.03 -4.49 25.27
N GLY A 51 -2.60 -3.94 24.12
CA GLY A 51 -1.22 -3.51 23.91
C GLY A 51 -0.66 -3.98 22.57
N VAL A 52 0.37 -3.29 22.08
CA VAL A 52 1.17 -3.78 20.96
C VAL A 52 2.41 -4.47 21.53
N SER A 53 2.52 -5.78 21.35
CA SER A 53 3.67 -6.52 21.87
C SER A 53 4.98 -6.16 21.17
N ASP A 54 6.11 -6.23 21.89
CA ASP A 54 7.46 -6.06 21.32
C ASP A 54 7.71 -7.02 20.16
N ARG A 55 7.17 -8.24 20.24
CA ARG A 55 7.25 -9.24 19.16
C ARG A 55 6.60 -8.71 17.88
N PHE A 56 5.44 -8.07 17.98
CA PHE A 56 4.77 -7.48 16.84
C PHE A 56 5.56 -6.30 16.26
N ILE A 57 6.08 -5.41 17.11
CA ILE A 57 6.88 -4.25 16.70
C ILE A 57 8.13 -4.72 15.93
N ASN A 58 8.89 -5.65 16.51
CA ASN A 58 10.12 -6.16 15.91
C ASN A 58 9.86 -6.93 14.61
N PHE A 59 8.86 -7.79 14.59
CA PHE A 59 8.49 -8.55 13.40
C PHE A 59 8.01 -7.64 12.26
N THR A 60 7.13 -6.69 12.58
CA THR A 60 6.59 -5.74 11.60
C THR A 60 7.68 -4.82 11.06
N GLY A 61 8.53 -4.28 11.93
CA GLY A 61 9.67 -3.44 11.53
C GLY A 61 10.63 -4.19 10.60
N CYS A 62 10.91 -5.47 10.88
CA CYS A 62 11.74 -6.32 10.04
C CYS A 62 11.13 -6.56 8.66
N ILE A 63 9.86 -7.01 8.59
CA ILE A 63 9.18 -7.27 7.31
C ILE A 63 9.06 -6.00 6.46
N LEU A 64 8.70 -4.87 7.07
CA LEU A 64 8.60 -3.61 6.33
C LEU A 64 9.95 -3.17 5.76
N SER A 65 11.03 -3.36 6.52
CA SER A 65 12.39 -3.06 6.04
C SER A 65 12.78 -3.94 4.85
N ILE A 66 12.47 -5.24 4.91
CA ILE A 66 12.68 -6.18 3.81
C ILE A 66 11.85 -5.78 2.59
N PHE A 67 10.57 -5.45 2.76
CA PHE A 67 9.69 -5.02 1.68
C PHE A 67 10.19 -3.75 1.00
N ILE A 68 10.65 -2.76 1.75
CA ILE A 68 11.24 -1.54 1.19
C ILE A 68 12.41 -1.89 0.27
N GLY A 69 13.35 -2.73 0.73
CA GLY A 69 14.50 -3.15 -0.07
C GLY A 69 14.11 -3.92 -1.34
N LEU A 70 13.18 -4.87 -1.23
CA LEU A 70 12.69 -5.65 -2.37
C LEU A 70 11.94 -4.78 -3.39
N PHE A 71 11.07 -3.89 -2.92
CA PHE A 71 10.27 -3.03 -3.79
C PHE A 71 11.12 -1.98 -4.50
N ILE A 72 12.12 -1.39 -3.82
CA ILE A 72 13.07 -0.47 -4.48
C ILE A 72 13.84 -1.20 -5.57
N THR A 73 14.37 -2.39 -5.28
CA THR A 73 15.08 -3.23 -6.26
C THR A 73 14.19 -3.57 -7.47
N ALA A 74 12.94 -3.99 -7.22
CA ALA A 74 11.98 -4.29 -8.28
C ALA A 74 11.59 -3.06 -9.12
N LEU A 75 11.47 -1.89 -8.51
CA LEU A 75 11.24 -0.63 -9.21
C LEU A 75 12.41 -0.25 -10.10
N LEU A 76 13.65 -0.39 -9.62
CA LEU A 76 14.85 -0.11 -10.42
C LEU A 76 14.89 -1.00 -11.67
N PHE A 77 14.65 -2.30 -11.52
CA PHE A 77 14.57 -3.23 -12.67
C PHE A 77 13.41 -2.90 -13.62
N ALA A 78 12.26 -2.49 -13.09
CA ALA A 78 11.12 -2.12 -13.92
C ALA A 78 11.37 -0.83 -14.70
N PHE A 79 12.00 0.18 -14.08
CA PHE A 79 12.36 1.42 -14.77
C PHE A 79 13.39 1.20 -15.87
N ASP A 80 14.44 0.42 -15.61
CA ASP A 80 15.45 0.07 -16.61
C ASP A 80 14.81 -0.61 -17.83
N LYS A 81 13.93 -1.60 -17.58
CA LYS A 81 13.26 -2.35 -18.65
C LYS A 81 12.25 -1.52 -19.46
N ILE A 82 11.58 -0.55 -18.85
CA ILE A 82 10.63 0.33 -19.56
C ILE A 82 11.37 1.40 -20.37
N GLY A 83 12.47 1.96 -19.83
CA GLY A 83 13.29 2.93 -20.55
C GLY A 83 13.82 2.39 -21.87
N ILE A 84 14.32 1.14 -21.86
CA ILE A 84 14.85 0.44 -23.04
C ILE A 84 13.77 0.17 -24.11
N LYS A 85 12.49 0.03 -23.73
CA LYS A 85 11.39 -0.21 -24.69
C LYS A 85 11.02 1.03 -25.50
N GLN A 86 10.99 2.21 -24.87
CA GLN A 86 10.65 3.46 -25.57
C GLN A 86 11.68 3.83 -26.64
N GLU A 87 12.97 3.55 -26.42
CA GLU A 87 14.00 3.78 -27.45
C GLU A 87 13.85 2.87 -28.67
N LYS A 88 13.37 1.63 -28.49
CA LYS A 88 13.27 0.63 -29.57
C LYS A 88 11.96 0.73 -30.38
N GLU A 89 10.85 1.17 -29.78
CA GLU A 89 9.56 1.32 -30.48
C GLU A 89 9.52 2.53 -31.42
N ASN A 90 10.33 3.58 -31.15
CA ASN A 90 10.47 4.72 -32.08
C ASN A 90 11.12 4.35 -33.43
N GLN A 91 11.56 3.10 -33.63
CA GLN A 91 12.30 2.66 -34.82
C GLN A 91 11.64 1.54 -35.67
N LYS A 92 10.41 1.07 -35.41
CA LYS A 92 9.81 0.02 -36.28
C LYS A 92 8.32 0.18 -36.64
N ILE A 93 8.10 0.33 -37.95
CA ILE A 93 7.06 -0.18 -38.88
C ILE A 93 5.68 -0.56 -38.28
N SER A 94 4.63 0.04 -38.87
CA SER A 94 3.19 -0.12 -38.61
C SER A 94 2.72 -1.56 -38.28
N PRO A 95 2.20 -1.81 -37.04
CA PRO A 95 1.60 -3.09 -36.68
C PRO A 95 0.09 -3.15 -36.97
N LYS A 96 -0.46 -4.36 -37.12
CA LYS A 96 -1.92 -4.63 -37.11
C LYS A 96 -2.54 -4.07 -35.80
N ALA A 97 -3.76 -3.53 -35.86
CA ALA A 97 -4.45 -2.88 -34.72
C ALA A 97 -4.46 -3.72 -33.42
N ILE A 98 -4.55 -5.05 -33.53
CA ILE A 98 -4.50 -5.98 -32.38
C ILE A 98 -3.17 -5.91 -31.62
N ASN A 99 -2.05 -5.75 -32.34
CA ASN A 99 -0.73 -5.64 -31.71
C ASN A 99 -0.57 -4.30 -31.00
N ILE A 100 -1.07 -3.21 -31.60
CA ILE A 100 -1.10 -1.87 -30.98
C ILE A 100 -1.90 -1.90 -29.66
N LEU A 101 -3.06 -2.57 -29.65
CA LEU A 101 -3.87 -2.74 -28.44
C LEU A 101 -3.14 -3.54 -27.37
N LYS A 102 -2.55 -4.68 -27.74
CA LYS A 102 -1.75 -5.48 -26.80
C LYS A 102 -0.57 -4.66 -26.24
N ASP A 103 0.13 -3.89 -27.07
CA ASP A 103 1.27 -3.03 -26.65
C ASP A 103 0.83 -1.96 -25.65
N THR A 104 -0.32 -1.33 -25.91
CA THR A 104 -0.93 -0.35 -25.01
C THR A 104 -1.31 -0.97 -23.67
N GLN A 105 -1.93 -2.16 -23.67
CA GLN A 105 -2.28 -2.88 -22.43
C GLN A 105 -1.03 -3.23 -21.61
N GLU A 106 0.01 -3.74 -22.25
CA GLU A 106 1.27 -4.08 -21.58
C GLU A 106 1.90 -2.85 -20.92
N TYR A 107 1.91 -1.72 -21.63
CA TYR A 107 2.41 -0.46 -21.11
C TYR A 107 1.57 0.07 -19.93
N ASN A 108 0.25 -0.07 -20.00
CA ASN A 108 -0.66 0.30 -18.90
C ASN A 108 -0.42 -0.57 -17.65
N PHE A 109 -0.28 -1.88 -17.79
CA PHE A 109 0.07 -2.77 -16.68
C PHE A 109 1.46 -2.46 -16.09
N ALA A 110 2.43 -2.10 -16.93
CA ALA A 110 3.75 -1.70 -16.46
C ALA A 110 3.68 -0.40 -15.63
N LYS A 111 2.87 0.58 -16.05
CA LYS A 111 2.62 1.81 -15.29
C LYS A 111 1.89 1.53 -13.98
N GLN A 112 0.86 0.69 -14.01
CA GLN A 112 0.13 0.26 -12.80
C GLN A 112 1.09 -0.35 -11.79
N PHE A 113 1.91 -1.32 -12.23
CA PHE A 113 2.95 -1.94 -11.40
C PHE A 113 3.85 -0.89 -10.75
N ILE A 114 4.45 0.01 -11.54
CA ILE A 114 5.41 1.00 -11.04
C ILE A 114 4.77 1.98 -10.05
N TYR A 115 3.62 2.56 -10.39
CA TYR A 115 3.04 3.60 -9.53
C TYR A 115 2.47 3.03 -8.24
N ILE A 116 1.89 1.82 -8.28
CA ILE A 116 1.35 1.17 -7.09
C ILE A 116 2.49 0.68 -6.21
N LEU A 117 3.51 0.04 -6.78
CA LEU A 117 4.69 -0.40 -6.03
C LEU A 117 5.45 0.80 -5.43
N GLY A 118 5.61 1.88 -6.19
CA GLY A 118 6.23 3.12 -5.70
C GLY A 118 5.44 3.77 -4.57
N TYR A 119 4.11 3.78 -4.63
CA TYR A 119 3.29 4.23 -3.51
C TYR A 119 3.39 3.29 -2.30
N ASN A 120 3.49 1.98 -2.55
CA ASN A 120 3.62 0.99 -1.50
C ASN A 120 4.93 1.15 -0.70
N VAL A 121 6.05 1.50 -1.36
CA VAL A 121 7.30 1.86 -0.66
C VAL A 121 7.08 3.02 0.30
N ILE A 122 6.39 4.07 -0.14
CA ILE A 122 6.09 5.24 0.71
C ILE A 122 5.23 4.84 1.91
N LEU A 123 4.24 3.96 1.71
CA LEU A 123 3.41 3.44 2.79
C LEU A 123 4.22 2.61 3.78
N CYS A 124 5.08 1.71 3.31
CA CYS A 124 5.97 0.94 4.19
C CYS A 124 6.84 1.86 5.05
N THR A 125 7.46 2.89 4.45
CA THR A 125 8.25 3.88 5.18
C THR A 125 7.40 4.63 6.20
N PHE A 126 6.17 5.00 5.85
CA PHE A 126 5.26 5.69 6.77
C PHE A 126 4.88 4.82 7.98
N VAL A 127 4.55 3.54 7.76
CA VAL A 127 4.26 2.62 8.87
C VAL A 127 5.50 2.38 9.71
N LEU A 128 6.69 2.30 9.11
CA LEU A 128 7.93 2.15 9.86
C LEU A 128 8.21 3.35 10.77
N ILE A 129 7.86 4.57 10.34
CA ILE A 129 7.90 5.77 11.20
C ILE A 129 6.90 5.66 12.36
N LEU A 130 5.69 5.15 12.12
CA LEU A 130 4.71 4.91 13.19
C LEU A 130 5.21 3.85 14.18
N ILE A 131 5.84 2.78 13.70
CA ILE A 131 6.46 1.74 14.55
C ILE A 131 7.62 2.32 15.35
N LEU A 132 8.47 3.16 14.75
CA LEU A 132 9.52 3.88 15.47
C LEU A 132 8.95 4.78 16.58
N PHE A 133 7.84 5.48 16.29
CA PHE A 133 7.12 6.23 17.31
C PHE A 133 6.66 5.32 18.46
N CYS A 134 6.19 4.09 18.16
CA CYS A 134 5.82 3.14 19.22
C CYS A 134 7.00 2.78 20.12
N VAL A 135 8.18 2.55 19.54
CA VAL A 135 9.40 2.24 20.30
C VAL A 135 9.85 3.42 21.16
N CYS A 136 9.79 4.64 20.63
CA CYS A 136 10.17 5.83 21.39
C CYS A 136 9.23 6.14 22.56
N PHE A 137 7.96 5.75 22.46
CA PHE A 137 6.91 6.01 23.45
C PHE A 137 6.30 4.71 23.99
N ASP A 138 7.16 3.76 24.39
CA ASP A 138 6.74 2.43 24.86
C ASP A 138 5.79 2.49 26.07
N SER A 139 6.03 3.41 27.02
CA SER A 139 5.14 3.63 28.15
C SER A 139 3.73 4.08 27.76
N LEU A 140 3.59 4.80 26.64
CA LEU A 140 2.29 5.22 26.10
C LEU A 140 1.64 4.06 25.31
N MET A 141 2.44 3.27 24.59
CA MET A 141 1.93 2.20 23.72
C MET A 141 1.65 0.88 24.43
N SER A 142 2.18 0.68 25.65
CA SER A 142 1.80 -0.40 26.56
C SER A 142 0.48 -0.16 27.30
N PHE A 143 -0.14 1.01 27.12
CA PHE A 143 -1.41 1.37 27.74
C PHE A 143 -2.54 0.39 27.37
N ASN A 144 -3.01 -0.39 28.35
CA ASN A 144 -4.10 -1.34 28.15
C ASN A 144 -5.44 -0.62 28.37
N LEU A 145 -6.25 -0.54 27.31
CA LEU A 145 -7.53 0.17 27.35
C LEU A 145 -8.61 -0.60 28.13
N LEU A 146 -8.44 -1.92 28.31
CA LEU A 146 -9.41 -2.76 29.00
C LEU A 146 -9.35 -2.62 30.53
N ASP A 147 -8.26 -2.06 31.06
CA ASP A 147 -8.06 -1.89 32.49
C ASP A 147 -8.75 -0.62 33.04
N TYR A 148 -9.36 0.19 32.17
CA TYR A 148 -9.96 1.48 32.53
C TYR A 148 -11.48 1.45 32.36
N GLU A 149 -12.17 2.02 33.36
CA GLU A 149 -13.61 2.21 33.35
C GLU A 149 -13.96 3.71 33.33
N PHE A 150 -15.18 4.03 32.85
CA PHE A 150 -15.66 5.40 32.87
C PHE A 150 -15.94 5.87 34.29
N THR A 151 -15.41 7.05 34.64
CA THR A 151 -15.56 7.68 35.96
C THR A 151 -15.96 9.15 35.84
N TYR A 152 -16.22 9.80 36.98
CA TYR A 152 -16.56 11.22 37.02
C TYR A 152 -15.42 12.11 36.50
N ILE A 153 -15.79 13.23 35.89
CA ILE A 153 -14.86 14.13 35.21
C ILE A 153 -13.91 14.77 36.24
N SER A 154 -12.65 14.37 36.16
CA SER A 154 -11.50 15.01 36.81
C SER A 154 -10.43 15.33 35.77
N ILE A 155 -9.54 16.27 36.08
CA ILE A 155 -8.42 16.66 35.20
C ILE A 155 -7.58 15.42 34.84
N THR A 156 -7.27 14.58 35.84
CA THR A 156 -6.50 13.34 35.66
C THR A 156 -7.23 12.35 34.75
N SER A 157 -8.53 12.13 34.97
CA SER A 157 -9.33 11.22 34.11
C SER A 157 -9.43 11.72 32.66
N THR A 158 -9.52 13.04 32.47
CA THR A 158 -9.58 13.64 31.13
C THR A 158 -8.26 13.44 30.38
N TRP A 159 -7.13 13.58 31.08
CA TRP A 159 -5.80 13.33 30.50
C TRP A 159 -5.64 11.86 30.07
N ILE A 160 -6.01 10.92 30.92
CA ILE A 160 -5.97 9.47 30.61
C ILE A 160 -6.87 9.14 29.41
N PHE A 161 -8.06 9.75 29.35
CA PHE A 161 -8.99 9.57 28.23
C PHE A 161 -8.39 10.05 26.90
N VAL A 162 -7.76 11.23 26.89
CA VAL A 162 -7.07 11.76 25.69
C VAL A 162 -5.91 10.85 25.28
N GLN A 163 -5.12 10.35 26.23
CA GLN A 163 -4.05 9.38 25.94
C GLN A 163 -4.61 8.10 25.31
N GLY A 164 -5.71 7.56 25.87
CA GLY A 164 -6.39 6.39 25.31
C GLY A 164 -6.85 6.59 23.86
N ILE A 165 -7.43 7.75 23.54
CA ILE A 165 -7.82 8.08 22.15
C ILE A 165 -6.59 8.11 21.24
N ILE A 166 -5.49 8.76 21.65
CA ILE A 166 -4.27 8.83 20.86
C ILE A 166 -3.72 7.42 20.58
N VAL A 167 -3.66 6.57 21.60
CA VAL A 167 -3.19 5.18 21.48
C VAL A 167 -4.07 4.38 20.53
N ILE A 168 -5.40 4.46 20.66
CA ILE A 168 -6.36 3.81 19.75
C ILE A 168 -6.11 4.26 18.31
N CYS A 169 -5.99 5.57 18.08
CA CYS A 169 -5.78 6.12 16.75
C CYS A 169 -4.48 5.61 16.12
N ILE A 170 -3.37 5.62 16.87
CA ILE A 170 -2.08 5.15 16.34
C ILE A 170 -2.14 3.65 16.02
N ARG A 171 -2.68 2.83 16.93
CA ARG A 171 -2.84 1.38 16.71
C ARG A 171 -3.72 1.09 15.50
N PHE A 172 -4.84 1.79 15.37
CA PHE A 172 -5.72 1.68 14.22
C PHE A 172 -4.99 2.00 12.92
N PHE A 173 -4.22 3.11 12.87
CA PHE A 173 -3.47 3.47 11.66
C PHE A 173 -2.43 2.42 11.29
N ILE A 174 -1.71 1.85 12.27
CA ILE A 174 -0.73 0.78 12.00
C ILE A 174 -1.42 -0.40 11.33
N PHE A 175 -2.49 -0.94 11.91
CA PHE A 175 -3.21 -2.08 11.32
C PHE A 175 -3.82 -1.75 9.96
N TYR A 176 -4.48 -0.59 9.85
CA TYR A 176 -5.10 -0.13 8.61
C TYR A 176 -4.07 -0.05 7.47
N TYR A 177 -2.92 0.58 7.70
CA TYR A 177 -1.89 0.72 6.66
C TYR A 177 -1.16 -0.59 6.38
N LEU A 178 -0.98 -1.49 7.35
CA LEU A 178 -0.42 -2.81 7.11
C LEU A 178 -1.27 -3.63 6.13
N ILE A 179 -2.59 -3.69 6.35
CA ILE A 179 -3.51 -4.37 5.42
C ILE A 179 -3.42 -3.72 4.04
N HIS A 180 -3.35 -2.39 3.99
CA HIS A 180 -3.22 -1.63 2.75
C HIS A 180 -1.92 -1.97 2.00
N ILE A 181 -0.81 -2.17 2.71
CA ILE A 181 0.47 -2.57 2.13
C ILE A 181 0.35 -3.96 1.49
N PHE A 182 -0.22 -4.93 2.20
CA PHE A 182 -0.41 -6.28 1.67
C PHE A 182 -1.32 -6.27 0.44
N TYR A 183 -2.42 -5.52 0.48
CA TYR A 183 -3.31 -5.36 -0.67
C TYR A 183 -2.56 -4.80 -1.89
N TYR A 184 -1.78 -3.72 -1.71
CA TYR A 184 -1.04 -3.12 -2.82
C TYR A 184 0.07 -4.02 -3.36
N THR A 185 0.67 -4.84 -2.51
CA THR A 185 1.62 -5.87 -2.95
C THR A 185 0.94 -6.90 -3.85
N LEU A 186 -0.20 -7.44 -3.43
CA LEU A 186 -0.98 -8.39 -4.24
C LEU A 186 -1.44 -7.78 -5.56
N TYR A 187 -1.87 -6.52 -5.54
CA TYR A 187 -2.25 -5.79 -6.74
C TYR A 187 -1.06 -5.66 -7.70
N ALA A 188 0.09 -5.20 -7.21
CA ALA A 188 1.30 -5.04 -8.02
C ALA A 188 1.72 -6.38 -8.66
N ILE A 189 1.72 -7.47 -7.88
CA ILE A 189 2.02 -8.82 -8.39
C ILE A 189 1.02 -9.23 -9.48
N SER A 190 -0.28 -9.00 -9.27
CA SER A 190 -1.32 -9.32 -10.24
C SER A 190 -1.13 -8.55 -11.56
N SER A 191 -0.83 -7.25 -11.47
CA SER A 191 -0.50 -6.40 -12.61
C SER A 191 0.71 -6.93 -13.39
N LEU A 192 1.75 -7.37 -12.68
CA LEU A 192 2.95 -7.94 -13.29
C LEU A 192 2.66 -9.27 -14.00
N ILE A 193 1.89 -10.16 -13.36
CA ILE A 193 1.50 -11.45 -13.95
C ILE A 193 0.68 -11.24 -15.22
N ASN A 194 -0.30 -10.33 -15.20
CA ASN A 194 -1.11 -10.01 -16.38
C ASN A 194 -0.25 -9.46 -17.52
N MET A 195 0.70 -8.58 -17.23
CA MET A 195 1.68 -8.10 -18.20
C MET A 195 2.50 -9.25 -18.81
N MET A 196 2.96 -10.20 -17.99
CA MET A 196 3.75 -11.36 -18.46
C MET A 196 2.91 -12.31 -19.32
N THR A 197 1.66 -12.55 -18.94
CA THR A 197 0.73 -13.41 -19.71
C THR A 197 0.48 -12.83 -21.10
N ILE A 198 0.26 -11.52 -21.21
CA ILE A 198 0.10 -10.84 -22.51
C ILE A 198 1.35 -10.99 -23.38
N LYS A 199 2.54 -10.84 -22.79
CA LYS A 199 3.82 -11.06 -23.50
C LYS A 199 3.96 -12.48 -24.02
N ARG A 200 3.66 -13.47 -23.17
CA ARG A 200 3.76 -14.88 -23.53
C ARG A 200 2.81 -15.23 -24.67
N ASN A 201 1.56 -14.76 -24.60
CA ASN A 201 0.57 -15.04 -25.64
C ASN A 201 0.95 -14.43 -27.00
N ARG A 202 1.74 -13.34 -27.05
CA ARG A 202 2.28 -12.81 -28.32
C ARG A 202 3.36 -13.68 -28.95
N GLN A 203 4.09 -14.47 -28.17
CA GLN A 203 5.16 -15.33 -28.71
C GLN A 203 4.61 -16.62 -29.32
N ASN A 204 3.37 -16.97 -29.00
CA ASN A 204 2.69 -18.17 -29.46
C ASN A 204 1.72 -17.89 -30.64
N ASP A 205 1.54 -16.62 -31.03
CA ASP A 205 0.74 -16.14 -32.17
C ASP A 205 1.66 -15.81 -33.36
#